data_AF-A0AA47MKP1-F1
#
_entry.id   AF-A0AA47MKP1-F1
#
_cell.length_a   1.000
_cell.length_b   1.000
_cell.length_c   1.000
_cell.angle_alpha   90.00
_cell.angle_beta   90.00
_cell.angle_gamma   90.00
#
_symmetry.space_group_name_H-M   'P 1'
#
loop_
_entity.id
_entity.type
_entity.pdbx_description
1 polymer ?
#
loop_
_entity_poly.entity_id
_entity_poly.type
_entity_poly.pdbx_seq_one_letter_code
_entity_poly.pdbx_strand_id
1 'polypeptide(L)'
;MDELSTLVKTQSEYRECSIFCFSETWLHLHIPDSSVEVPGYSLIRGDRDCSKSRKKKGGGLALYVRERWCNPGHGSVKERLCTPDIELLAVGMRPYYLPREFTSTITITVYIPPSADAVVACEVISSATAKLQTEHPDAFMVITGDFNHAALNNILNNFHQYVDCPTRDNKTLDLLYANATDAYDATALPPLGKSDHNLVMMTPKYVPLVRRQPVYTRTVRKWTQETAEALQDCFESTDWDVLCEPHGGGYR
;
A
#
# COMPACT_ATOMS: atom_id res chain seq x y z
N MET A 1 -12.80 -11.63 -14.36
CA MET A 1 -11.32 -11.67 -14.21
C MET A 1 -10.62 -11.83 -15.54
N ASP A 2 -11.14 -12.65 -16.47
CA ASP A 2 -10.56 -12.83 -17.82
C ASP A 2 -10.27 -11.53 -18.59
N GLU A 3 -11.17 -10.55 -18.50
CA GLU A 3 -10.97 -9.23 -19.10
C GLU A 3 -9.77 -8.50 -18.50
N LEU A 4 -9.64 -8.45 -17.17
CA LEU A 4 -8.49 -7.84 -16.51
C LEU A 4 -7.20 -8.55 -16.90
N SER A 5 -7.21 -9.88 -16.94
CA SER A 5 -6.07 -10.68 -17.39
C SER A 5 -5.71 -10.41 -18.85
N THR A 6 -6.69 -10.06 -19.69
CA THR A 6 -6.46 -9.63 -21.07
C THR A 6 -5.85 -8.23 -21.11
N LEU A 7 -6.43 -7.27 -20.37
CA LEU A 7 -5.94 -5.88 -20.28
C LEU A 7 -4.49 -5.83 -19.77
N VAL A 8 -4.15 -6.60 -18.73
CA VAL A 8 -2.77 -6.73 -18.22
C VAL A 8 -1.80 -7.27 -19.28
N LYS A 9 -2.25 -8.12 -20.21
CA LYS A 9 -1.40 -8.61 -21.30
C LYS A 9 -1.25 -7.56 -22.40
N THR A 10 -2.33 -6.89 -22.78
CA THR A 10 -2.39 -6.06 -23.98
C THR A 10 -2.08 -4.58 -23.76
N GLN A 11 -2.31 -4.04 -22.56
CA GLN A 11 -2.23 -2.61 -22.25
C GLN A 11 -1.23 -2.34 -21.13
N SER A 12 -0.28 -1.44 -21.39
CA SER A 12 0.81 -1.15 -20.45
C SER A 12 0.32 -0.52 -19.16
N GLU A 13 -0.72 0.31 -19.20
CA GLU A 13 -1.28 0.97 -18.02
C GLU A 13 -1.79 -0.02 -16.97
N TYR A 14 -2.46 -1.10 -17.40
CA TYR A 14 -2.87 -2.19 -16.52
C TYR A 14 -1.67 -3.05 -16.12
N ARG A 15 -0.79 -3.40 -17.06
CA ARG A 15 0.38 -4.26 -16.78
C ARG A 15 1.38 -3.68 -15.78
N GLU A 16 1.53 -2.37 -15.79
CA GLU A 16 2.46 -1.65 -14.93
C GLU A 16 1.80 -1.10 -13.66
N CYS A 17 0.47 -1.22 -13.53
CA CYS A 17 -0.25 -0.83 -12.32
C CYS A 17 0.29 -1.62 -11.12
N SER A 18 0.68 -0.91 -10.06
CA SER A 18 1.29 -1.51 -8.88
C SER A 18 0.31 -2.36 -8.08
N ILE A 19 -0.93 -1.88 -7.94
CA ILE A 19 -1.97 -2.47 -7.11
C ILE A 19 -3.32 -2.26 -7.80
N PHE A 20 -4.13 -3.31 -7.89
CA PHE A 20 -5.57 -3.18 -8.15
C PHE A 20 -6.36 -3.42 -6.86
N CYS A 21 -7.32 -2.53 -6.57
CA CYS A 21 -8.25 -2.65 -5.45
C CYS A 21 -9.65 -2.84 -6.01
N PHE A 22 -10.34 -3.90 -5.59
CA PHE A 22 -11.72 -4.17 -5.99
C PHE A 22 -12.62 -4.35 -4.76
N SER A 23 -13.78 -3.70 -4.80
CA SER A 23 -14.94 -3.95 -3.95
C SER A 23 -15.96 -4.80 -4.73
N GLU A 24 -16.95 -5.37 -4.02
CA GLU A 24 -17.99 -6.21 -4.60
C GLU A 24 -17.44 -7.30 -5.54
N THR A 25 -16.48 -8.08 -5.06
CA THR A 25 -15.88 -9.17 -5.86
C THR A 25 -16.79 -10.38 -6.00
N TRP A 26 -17.79 -10.52 -5.11
CA TRP A 26 -18.69 -11.68 -4.99
C TRP A 26 -17.95 -13.02 -4.78
N LEU A 27 -16.67 -12.96 -4.40
CA LEU A 27 -15.87 -14.14 -4.10
C LEU A 27 -16.22 -14.69 -2.71
N HIS A 28 -16.06 -16.01 -2.57
CA HIS A 28 -16.27 -16.74 -1.33
C HIS A 28 -15.32 -17.93 -1.23
N LEU A 29 -15.18 -18.50 -0.03
CA LEU A 29 -14.18 -19.54 0.28
C LEU A 29 -14.17 -20.74 -0.68
N HIS A 30 -15.32 -21.09 -1.28
CA HIS A 30 -15.41 -22.19 -2.24
C HIS A 30 -14.93 -21.86 -3.67
N ILE A 31 -14.62 -20.60 -3.97
CA ILE A 31 -14.00 -20.20 -5.23
C ILE A 31 -12.48 -20.22 -5.02
N PRO A 32 -11.73 -21.12 -5.66
CA PRO A 32 -10.29 -21.21 -5.48
C PRO A 32 -9.59 -20.02 -6.13
N ASP A 33 -8.49 -19.56 -5.53
CA ASP A 33 -7.75 -18.39 -6.02
C ASP A 33 -7.22 -18.56 -7.45
N SER A 34 -6.89 -19.79 -7.85
CA SER A 34 -6.50 -20.14 -9.23
C SER A 34 -7.55 -19.78 -10.29
N SER A 35 -8.83 -19.66 -9.90
CA SER A 35 -9.91 -19.31 -10.84
C SER A 35 -10.00 -17.81 -11.12
N VAL A 36 -9.33 -16.99 -10.31
CA VAL A 36 -9.35 -15.52 -10.37
C VAL A 36 -7.94 -14.94 -10.46
N GLU A 37 -6.96 -15.79 -10.80
CA GLU A 37 -5.56 -15.38 -10.92
C GLU A 37 -5.37 -14.37 -12.07
N VAL A 38 -4.53 -13.37 -11.81
CA VAL A 38 -4.09 -12.39 -12.80
C VAL A 38 -2.58 -12.54 -12.96
N PRO A 39 -2.07 -12.88 -14.16
CA PRO A 39 -0.65 -13.16 -14.34
C PRO A 39 0.26 -12.01 -13.90
N GLY A 40 1.24 -12.30 -13.04
CA GLY A 40 2.21 -11.32 -12.52
C GLY A 40 1.70 -10.50 -11.33
N TYR A 41 0.56 -10.90 -10.74
CA TYR A 41 -0.03 -10.30 -9.56
C TYR A 41 -0.36 -11.35 -8.50
N SER A 42 -0.02 -11.04 -7.25
CA SER A 42 -0.45 -11.83 -6.10
C SER A 42 -1.79 -11.33 -5.56
N LEU A 43 -2.72 -12.25 -5.34
CA LEU A 43 -4.06 -11.96 -4.82
C LEU A 43 -4.09 -12.01 -3.29
N ILE A 44 -4.66 -10.98 -2.68
CA ILE A 44 -5.05 -10.96 -1.27
C ILE A 44 -6.52 -10.55 -1.20
N ARG A 45 -7.37 -11.44 -0.70
CA ARG A 45 -8.84 -11.25 -0.68
C ARG A 45 -9.41 -11.24 0.73
N GLY A 46 -10.45 -10.44 0.91
CA GLY A 46 -11.29 -10.37 2.11
C GLY A 46 -12.72 -10.70 1.72
N ASP A 47 -13.05 -11.99 1.65
CA ASP A 47 -14.41 -12.43 1.34
C ASP A 47 -15.40 -12.00 2.40
N ARG A 48 -16.63 -11.69 1.98
CA ARG A 48 -17.70 -11.34 2.90
C ARG A 48 -18.04 -12.51 3.82
N ASP A 49 -18.07 -12.24 5.11
CA ASP A 49 -18.65 -13.13 6.11
C ASP A 49 -20.16 -12.83 6.27
N CYS A 50 -21.01 -13.69 5.73
CA CYS A 50 -22.47 -13.52 5.80
C CYS A 50 -23.01 -13.53 7.23
N SER A 51 -22.33 -14.19 8.17
CA SER A 51 -22.76 -14.26 9.57
C SER A 51 -22.57 -12.92 10.29
N LYS A 52 -21.46 -12.22 9.99
CA LYS A 52 -21.10 -10.95 10.62
C LYS A 52 -21.74 -9.75 9.91
N SER A 53 -21.75 -9.75 8.58
CA SER A 53 -22.36 -8.68 7.78
C SER A 53 -23.88 -8.66 7.83
N ARG A 54 -24.52 -9.78 8.22
CA ARG A 54 -25.97 -9.99 8.13
C ARG A 54 -26.52 -9.80 6.70
N LYS A 55 -25.65 -9.85 5.68
CA LYS A 55 -25.96 -9.65 4.26
C LYS A 55 -25.68 -10.92 3.47
N LYS A 56 -26.64 -11.28 2.60
CA LYS A 56 -26.61 -12.53 1.81
C LYS A 56 -26.19 -12.33 0.34
N LYS A 57 -26.05 -11.09 -0.12
CA LYS A 57 -25.75 -10.76 -1.53
C LYS A 57 -24.71 -9.65 -1.61
N GLY A 58 -23.75 -9.77 -2.52
CA GLY A 58 -22.69 -8.79 -2.75
C GLY A 58 -21.50 -8.90 -1.81
N GLY A 59 -20.61 -7.91 -1.90
CA GLY A 59 -19.43 -7.76 -1.05
C GLY A 59 -18.22 -8.55 -1.51
N GLY A 60 -17.26 -8.66 -0.59
CA GLY A 60 -15.94 -9.20 -0.83
C GLY A 60 -15.00 -8.14 -1.39
N LEU A 61 -13.80 -8.09 -0.84
CA LEU A 61 -12.71 -7.21 -1.26
C LEU A 61 -11.58 -8.03 -1.88
N ALA A 62 -10.91 -7.48 -2.89
CA ALA A 62 -9.68 -8.07 -3.43
C ALA A 62 -8.62 -7.00 -3.70
N LEU A 63 -7.39 -7.35 -3.36
CA LEU A 63 -6.18 -6.61 -3.67
C LEU A 63 -5.29 -7.47 -4.55
N TYR A 64 -4.95 -6.99 -5.75
CA TYR A 64 -3.94 -7.62 -6.60
C TYR A 64 -2.67 -6.79 -6.54
N VAL A 65 -1.57 -7.39 -6.06
CA VAL A 65 -0.29 -6.70 -5.89
C VAL A 65 0.68 -7.18 -6.96
N ARG A 66 1.22 -6.25 -7.75
CA ARG A 66 2.17 -6.59 -8.81
C ARG A 66 3.46 -7.14 -8.22
N GLU A 67 3.84 -8.34 -8.64
CA GLU A 67 4.99 -9.06 -8.09
C GLU A 67 6.33 -8.38 -8.40
N ARG A 68 6.39 -7.61 -9.48
CA ARG A 68 7.56 -6.80 -9.85
C ARG A 68 7.66 -5.49 -9.06
N TRP A 69 6.59 -5.08 -8.38
CA TRP A 69 6.58 -3.87 -7.55
C TRP A 69 6.83 -4.21 -6.07
N CYS A 70 6.25 -5.31 -5.59
CA CYS A 70 6.43 -5.81 -4.22
C CYS A 70 6.58 -7.33 -4.23
N ASN A 71 7.54 -7.84 -3.44
CA ASN A 71 7.69 -9.27 -3.26
C ASN A 71 6.41 -9.86 -2.61
N PRO A 72 5.84 -10.97 -3.14
CA PRO A 72 4.65 -11.60 -2.57
C PRO A 72 4.80 -11.94 -1.08
N GLY A 73 5.99 -12.35 -0.64
CA GLY A 73 6.28 -12.67 0.76
C GLY A 73 6.35 -11.45 1.69
N HIS A 74 6.31 -10.22 1.15
CA HIS A 74 6.24 -8.98 1.92
C HIS A 74 4.81 -8.43 2.06
N GLY A 75 3.81 -9.07 1.43
CA GLY A 75 2.41 -8.76 1.62
C GLY A 75 1.86 -9.46 2.86
N SER A 76 1.25 -8.70 3.78
CA SER A 76 0.62 -9.26 4.98
C SER A 76 -0.69 -8.56 5.30
N VAL A 77 -1.72 -9.33 5.62
CA VAL A 77 -3.00 -8.78 6.09
C VAL A 77 -2.79 -8.24 7.50
N LYS A 78 -3.00 -6.95 7.68
CA LYS A 78 -2.88 -6.24 8.97
C LYS A 78 -4.20 -6.22 9.71
N GLU A 79 -5.29 -6.06 8.98
CA GLU A 79 -6.63 -6.00 9.55
C GLU A 79 -7.66 -6.51 8.54
N ARG A 80 -8.67 -7.22 9.04
CA ARG A 80 -9.82 -7.66 8.26
C ARG A 80 -11.07 -7.50 9.11
N LEU A 81 -11.96 -6.62 8.67
CA LEU A 81 -13.23 -6.36 9.34
C LEU A 81 -14.36 -6.62 8.36
N CYS A 82 -15.43 -7.22 8.87
CA CYS A 82 -16.67 -7.40 8.14
C CYS A 82 -17.80 -7.21 9.14
N THR A 83 -18.52 -6.10 9.00
CA THR A 83 -19.67 -5.71 9.81
C THR A 83 -20.86 -5.46 8.88
N PRO A 84 -22.08 -5.20 9.42
CA PRO A 84 -23.21 -4.81 8.59
C PRO A 84 -22.98 -3.52 7.79
N ASP A 85 -22.12 -2.63 8.30
CA ASP A 85 -21.93 -1.28 7.79
C ASP A 85 -20.65 -1.11 6.97
N ILE A 86 -19.68 -2.03 7.11
CA ILE A 86 -18.42 -1.94 6.36
C ILE A 86 -17.71 -3.29 6.21
N GLU A 87 -17.08 -3.47 5.05
CA GLU A 87 -15.98 -4.42 4.86
C GLU A 87 -14.68 -3.65 4.70
N LEU A 88 -13.63 -4.10 5.39
CA LEU A 88 -12.32 -3.47 5.39
C LEU A 88 -11.23 -4.53 5.33
N LEU A 89 -10.29 -4.36 4.41
CA LEU A 89 -9.09 -5.18 4.27
C LEU A 89 -7.87 -4.27 4.24
N ALA A 90 -7.07 -4.31 5.31
CA ALA A 90 -5.80 -3.60 5.37
C ALA A 90 -4.65 -4.57 5.07
N VAL A 91 -3.82 -4.22 4.08
CA VAL A 91 -2.66 -5.01 3.67
C VAL A 91 -1.41 -4.14 3.79
N GLY A 92 -0.47 -4.59 4.61
CA GLY A 92 0.87 -4.03 4.72
C GLY A 92 1.81 -4.68 3.71
N MET A 93 2.62 -3.86 3.04
CA MET A 93 3.51 -4.25 1.96
C MET A 93 4.84 -3.51 2.08
N ARG A 94 5.92 -4.15 1.61
CA ARG A 94 7.23 -3.50 1.43
C ARG A 94 7.68 -3.59 -0.04
N PRO A 95 7.36 -2.57 -0.86
CA PRO A 95 7.81 -2.51 -2.25
C PRO A 95 9.34 -2.48 -2.35
N TYR A 96 9.87 -2.90 -3.50
CA TYR A 96 11.32 -2.85 -3.77
C TYR A 96 11.86 -1.42 -3.73
N TYR A 97 11.07 -0.47 -4.22
CA TYR A 97 11.42 0.95 -4.24
C TYR A 97 10.32 1.75 -3.57
N LEU A 98 10.72 2.54 -2.57
CA LEU A 98 9.85 3.45 -1.83
C LEU A 98 10.67 4.71 -1.50
N PRO A 99 10.04 5.91 -1.49
CA PRO A 99 10.69 7.10 -0.94
C PRO A 99 11.25 6.85 0.46
N ARG A 100 12.41 7.44 0.78
CA ARG A 100 13.20 7.12 1.99
C ARG A 100 12.47 7.45 3.29
N GLU A 101 11.58 8.42 3.21
CA GLU A 101 10.71 8.88 4.28
C GLU A 101 9.64 7.85 4.68
N PHE A 102 9.36 6.87 3.82
CA PHE A 102 8.39 5.82 4.11
C PHE A 102 9.10 4.49 4.38
N THR A 103 8.70 3.83 5.46
CA THR A 103 9.26 2.52 5.85
C THR A 103 8.56 1.36 5.16
N SER A 104 7.28 1.52 4.85
CA SER A 104 6.39 0.52 4.22
C SER A 104 5.17 1.20 3.60
N THR A 105 4.33 0.43 2.92
CA THR A 105 3.04 0.88 2.40
C THR A 105 1.91 0.06 3.01
N ILE A 106 0.82 0.71 3.39
CA ILE A 106 -0.40 0.05 3.86
C ILE A 106 -1.57 0.51 2.99
N THR A 107 -2.22 -0.44 2.33
CA THR A 107 -3.44 -0.19 1.56
C THR A 107 -4.63 -0.73 2.34
N ILE A 108 -5.58 0.15 2.64
CA ILE A 108 -6.83 -0.15 3.31
C ILE A 108 -7.93 -0.10 2.24
N THR A 109 -8.36 -1.26 1.77
CA THR A 109 -9.48 -1.36 0.84
C THR A 109 -10.78 -1.41 1.65
N VAL A 110 -11.78 -0.61 1.26
CA VAL A 110 -13.07 -0.54 1.95
C VAL A 110 -14.24 -0.76 1.00
N TYR A 111 -15.33 -1.28 1.54
CA TYR A 111 -16.64 -1.27 0.90
C TYR A 111 -17.71 -0.93 1.93
N ILE A 112 -18.40 0.18 1.72
CA ILE A 112 -19.51 0.63 2.56
C ILE A 112 -20.80 0.33 1.78
N PRO A 113 -21.61 -0.65 2.22
CA PRO A 113 -22.84 -0.98 1.51
C PRO A 113 -23.83 0.20 1.47
N PRO A 114 -24.70 0.31 0.44
CA PRO A 114 -25.69 1.40 0.34
C PRO A 114 -26.67 1.51 1.53
N SER A 115 -26.87 0.43 2.28
CA SER A 115 -27.76 0.39 3.43
C SER A 115 -27.05 0.65 4.77
N ALA A 116 -25.76 0.97 4.75
CA ALA A 116 -24.92 1.11 5.94
C ALA A 116 -25.18 2.43 6.68
N ASP A 117 -24.97 2.40 7.99
CA ASP A 117 -24.77 3.61 8.77
C ASP A 117 -23.37 4.19 8.47
N ALA A 118 -23.34 5.32 7.78
CA ALA A 118 -22.11 5.98 7.37
C ALA A 118 -21.26 6.44 8.57
N VAL A 119 -21.88 6.82 9.69
CA VAL A 119 -21.15 7.26 10.89
C VAL A 119 -20.38 6.09 11.49
N VAL A 120 -21.06 4.96 11.68
CA VAL A 120 -20.45 3.73 12.20
C VAL A 120 -19.34 3.24 11.27
N ALA A 121 -19.57 3.24 9.95
CA ALA A 121 -18.55 2.85 8.98
C ALA A 121 -17.31 3.76 9.06
N CYS A 122 -17.50 5.07 9.14
CA CYS A 122 -16.41 6.03 9.28
C CYS A 122 -15.65 5.90 10.61
N GLU A 123 -16.33 5.63 11.72
CA GLU A 123 -15.69 5.35 13.02
C GLU A 123 -14.81 4.10 12.96
N VAL A 124 -15.29 3.03 12.31
CA VAL A 124 -14.51 1.81 12.10
C VAL A 124 -13.26 2.10 11.26
N ILE A 125 -13.38 2.84 10.15
CA ILE A 125 -12.24 3.24 9.33
C ILE A 125 -11.24 4.06 10.15
N SER A 126 -11.73 5.05 10.91
CA SER A 126 -10.88 5.91 11.72
C SER A 126 -10.14 5.14 12.81
N SER A 127 -10.82 4.21 13.48
CA SER A 127 -10.22 3.38 14.54
C SER A 127 -9.14 2.45 13.98
N ALA A 128 -9.44 1.75 12.88
CA ALA A 128 -8.50 0.89 12.17
C ALA A 128 -7.28 1.68 11.69
N THR A 129 -7.51 2.85 11.08
CA THR A 129 -6.43 3.72 10.59
C THR A 129 -5.55 4.23 11.73
N ALA A 130 -6.14 4.73 12.82
CA ALA A 130 -5.37 5.23 13.97
C ALA A 130 -4.51 4.15 14.64
N LYS A 131 -5.06 2.93 14.75
CA LYS A 131 -4.31 1.75 15.22
C LYS A 131 -3.12 1.46 14.33
N LEU A 132 -3.33 1.37 13.01
CA LEU A 132 -2.27 1.12 12.05
C LEU A 132 -1.22 2.24 12.04
N GLN A 133 -1.62 3.51 12.19
CA GLN A 133 -0.68 4.62 12.31
C GLN A 133 0.19 4.51 13.56
N THR A 134 -0.35 3.99 14.66
CA THR A 134 0.40 3.78 15.89
C THR A 134 1.40 2.63 15.75
N GLU A 135 0.99 1.53 15.09
CA GLU A 135 1.85 0.37 14.83
C GLU A 135 2.92 0.65 13.76
N HIS A 136 2.62 1.54 12.82
CA HIS A 136 3.44 1.83 11.64
C HIS A 136 3.52 3.35 11.35
N PRO A 137 4.21 4.13 12.21
CA PRO A 137 4.18 5.60 12.18
C PRO A 137 4.70 6.23 10.88
N ASP A 138 5.72 5.61 10.27
CA ASP A 138 6.34 6.08 9.03
C ASP A 138 5.84 5.30 7.79
N ALA A 139 4.69 4.63 7.87
CA ALA A 139 4.11 3.97 6.70
C ALA A 139 3.37 4.96 5.81
N PHE A 140 3.53 4.80 4.51
CA PHE A 140 2.66 5.43 3.54
C PHE A 140 1.31 4.69 3.53
N MET A 141 0.23 5.39 3.83
CA MET A 141 -1.10 4.81 3.96
C MET A 141 -2.03 5.32 2.88
N VAL A 142 -2.77 4.40 2.27
CA VAL A 142 -3.81 4.68 1.28
C VAL A 142 -5.09 3.98 1.72
N ILE A 143 -6.20 4.70 1.76
CA ILE A 143 -7.54 4.17 2.00
C ILE A 143 -8.32 4.35 0.71
N THR A 144 -8.89 3.28 0.16
CA THR A 144 -9.59 3.34 -1.12
C THR A 144 -10.68 2.29 -1.25
N GLY A 145 -11.65 2.54 -2.12
CA GLY A 145 -12.74 1.62 -2.41
C GLY A 145 -14.04 2.37 -2.61
N ASP A 146 -15.15 1.65 -2.53
CA ASP A 146 -16.49 2.21 -2.72
C ASP A 146 -17.07 2.64 -1.37
N PHE A 147 -17.24 3.95 -1.21
CA PHE A 147 -17.79 4.57 -0.01
C PHE A 147 -19.31 4.75 -0.11
N ASN A 148 -19.92 4.51 -1.27
CA ASN A 148 -21.31 4.83 -1.58
C ASN A 148 -21.68 6.25 -1.14
N HIS A 149 -22.37 6.40 0.00
CA HIS A 149 -22.87 7.66 0.52
C HIS A 149 -22.01 8.27 1.64
N ALA A 150 -20.88 7.66 2.00
CA ALA A 150 -19.99 8.12 3.05
C ALA A 150 -18.78 8.92 2.51
N ALA A 151 -18.17 9.71 3.39
CA ALA A 151 -16.89 10.39 3.13
C ALA A 151 -16.16 10.63 4.47
N LEU A 152 -14.83 10.58 4.45
CA LEU A 152 -13.98 10.76 5.65
C LEU A 152 -13.64 12.23 5.94
N ASN A 153 -14.44 13.17 5.42
CA ASN A 153 -14.15 14.59 5.49
C ASN A 153 -14.00 15.05 6.95
N ASN A 154 -12.83 15.61 7.27
CA ASN A 154 -12.46 16.09 8.61
C ASN A 154 -12.37 15.02 9.73
N ILE A 155 -12.41 13.72 9.38
CA ILE A 155 -12.22 12.63 10.35
C ILE A 155 -10.73 12.28 10.48
N LEU A 156 -10.02 12.27 9.35
CA LEU A 156 -8.60 11.97 9.26
C LEU A 156 -7.80 13.21 8.86
N ASN A 157 -7.35 13.99 9.84
CA ASN A 157 -6.73 15.31 9.63
C ASN A 157 -5.46 15.29 8.75
N ASN A 158 -4.76 14.17 8.65
CA ASN A 158 -3.53 14.03 7.87
C ASN A 158 -3.73 13.27 6.56
N PHE A 159 -4.97 13.01 6.14
CA PHE A 159 -5.28 12.34 4.89
C PHE A 159 -5.90 13.31 3.87
N HIS A 160 -5.50 13.17 2.62
CA HIS A 160 -5.97 13.97 1.50
C HIS A 160 -6.76 13.10 0.54
N GLN A 161 -7.93 13.56 0.12
CA GLN A 161 -8.80 12.90 -0.86
C GLN A 161 -8.35 13.26 -2.28
N TYR A 162 -8.21 12.28 -3.17
CA TYR A 162 -7.62 12.48 -4.51
C TYR A 162 -8.55 12.22 -5.70
N VAL A 163 -9.71 11.58 -5.52
CA VAL A 163 -10.64 11.31 -6.62
C VAL A 163 -11.60 12.48 -6.78
N ASP A 164 -11.58 13.10 -7.95
CA ASP A 164 -12.41 14.26 -8.30
C ASP A 164 -13.26 14.03 -9.57
N CYS A 165 -13.25 12.81 -10.10
CA CYS A 165 -13.99 12.42 -11.30
C CYS A 165 -15.20 11.52 -10.96
N PRO A 166 -16.25 11.48 -11.81
CA PRO A 166 -17.37 10.57 -11.61
C PRO A 166 -16.97 9.11 -11.75
N THR A 167 -17.38 8.30 -10.78
CA THR A 167 -17.08 6.86 -10.71
C THR A 167 -18.32 6.00 -10.96
N ARG A 168 -19.52 6.55 -10.82
CA ARG A 168 -20.79 5.93 -11.23
C ARG A 168 -21.76 7.00 -11.70
N ASP A 169 -22.19 6.90 -12.96
CA ASP A 169 -22.97 7.96 -13.62
C ASP A 169 -22.28 9.34 -13.42
N ASN A 170 -22.97 10.30 -12.78
CA ASN A 170 -22.45 11.63 -12.45
C ASN A 170 -22.03 11.76 -10.97
N LYS A 171 -21.83 10.65 -10.25
CA LYS A 171 -21.46 10.64 -8.83
C LYS A 171 -20.04 10.10 -8.64
N THR A 172 -19.36 10.62 -7.63
CA THR A 172 -18.06 10.12 -7.15
C THR A 172 -18.31 9.35 -5.87
N LEU A 173 -18.39 8.01 -5.98
CA LEU A 173 -18.66 7.10 -4.86
C LEU A 173 -17.38 6.36 -4.43
N ASP A 174 -16.48 6.13 -5.38
CA ASP A 174 -15.20 5.50 -5.16
C ASP A 174 -14.18 6.59 -4.82
N LEU A 175 -13.59 6.50 -3.64
CA LEU A 175 -12.69 7.52 -3.12
C LEU A 175 -11.29 6.94 -2.88
N LEU A 176 -10.30 7.83 -2.85
CA LEU A 176 -8.96 7.51 -2.40
C LEU A 176 -8.46 8.60 -1.47
N TYR A 177 -8.09 8.20 -0.26
CA TYR A 177 -7.44 9.04 0.73
C TYR A 177 -6.01 8.57 0.95
N ALA A 178 -5.03 9.48 1.02
CA ALA A 178 -3.64 9.13 1.35
C ALA A 178 -3.01 10.10 2.36
N ASN A 179 -2.09 9.59 3.18
CA ASN A 179 -1.42 10.36 4.24
C ASN A 179 -0.21 11.21 3.75
N ALA A 180 -0.15 11.51 2.46
CA ALA A 180 0.85 12.40 1.88
C ALA A 180 0.15 13.41 0.98
N THR A 181 0.69 14.63 0.88
CA THR A 181 0.22 15.65 -0.07
C THR A 181 0.80 15.41 -1.45
N ASP A 182 0.08 15.87 -2.49
CA ASP A 182 0.50 15.82 -3.89
C ASP A 182 0.90 14.40 -4.33
N ALA A 183 0.21 13.40 -3.78
CA ALA A 183 0.57 12.00 -3.94
C ALA A 183 0.14 11.43 -5.29
N TYR A 184 -1.07 11.78 -5.75
CA TYR A 184 -1.69 11.21 -6.94
C TYR A 184 -2.45 12.24 -7.77
N ASP A 185 -2.58 11.94 -9.07
CA ASP A 185 -3.63 12.50 -9.93
C ASP A 185 -4.61 11.35 -10.28
N ALA A 186 -5.91 11.62 -10.24
CA ALA A 186 -6.96 10.64 -10.56
C ALA A 186 -7.40 10.74 -12.03
N THR A 187 -7.68 9.60 -12.65
CA THR A 187 -8.25 9.55 -14.00
C THR A 187 -9.28 8.43 -14.09
N ALA A 188 -10.50 8.77 -14.49
CA ALA A 188 -11.54 7.79 -14.74
C ALA A 188 -11.20 6.94 -15.97
N LEU A 189 -11.37 5.63 -15.84
CA LEU A 189 -11.26 4.64 -16.89
C LEU A 189 -12.61 3.93 -17.07
N PRO A 190 -12.87 3.32 -18.24
CA PRO A 190 -14.09 2.55 -18.47
C PRO A 190 -14.31 1.46 -17.40
N PRO A 191 -15.56 1.07 -17.14
CA PRO A 191 -15.87 0.00 -16.20
C PRO A 191 -15.27 -1.33 -16.67
N LEU A 192 -14.85 -2.16 -15.72
CA LEU A 192 -14.39 -3.52 -16.01
C LEU A 192 -15.59 -4.46 -16.17
N GLY A 193 -15.72 -5.08 -17.34
CA GLY A 193 -16.77 -6.07 -17.62
C GLY A 193 -18.18 -5.51 -17.50
N LYS A 194 -18.93 -6.03 -16.53
CA LYS A 194 -20.34 -5.64 -16.28
C LYS A 194 -20.50 -4.73 -15.07
N SER A 195 -19.40 -4.18 -14.55
CA SER A 195 -19.44 -3.19 -13.49
C SER A 195 -20.27 -1.98 -13.95
N ASP A 196 -21.10 -1.45 -13.06
CA ASP A 196 -21.75 -0.15 -13.24
C ASP A 196 -20.91 1.00 -12.66
N HIS A 197 -19.77 0.68 -12.03
CA HIS A 197 -18.75 1.65 -11.61
C HIS A 197 -17.57 1.66 -12.59
N ASN A 198 -17.13 2.87 -12.96
CA ASN A 198 -15.90 3.15 -13.67
C ASN A 198 -14.69 2.79 -12.78
N LEU A 199 -13.61 2.35 -13.41
CA LEU A 199 -12.33 2.25 -12.73
C LEU A 199 -11.74 3.66 -12.52
N VAL A 200 -10.92 3.82 -11.49
CA VAL A 200 -10.15 5.05 -11.28
C VAL A 200 -8.67 4.69 -11.25
N MET A 201 -7.92 5.19 -12.23
CA MET A 201 -6.46 5.06 -12.27
C MET A 201 -5.83 6.18 -11.46
N MET A 202 -4.97 5.80 -10.52
CA MET A 202 -4.27 6.73 -9.63
C MET A 202 -2.81 6.80 -10.07
N THR A 203 -2.44 7.89 -10.74
CA THR A 203 -1.08 8.07 -11.24
C THR A 203 -0.23 8.75 -10.17
N PRO A 204 0.90 8.16 -9.73
CA PRO A 204 1.73 8.75 -8.69
C PRO A 204 2.39 10.05 -9.18
N LYS A 205 2.17 11.12 -8.43
CA LYS A 205 2.79 12.46 -8.62
C LYS A 205 3.82 12.78 -7.54
N TYR A 206 3.86 11.98 -6.48
CA TYR A 206 4.67 12.24 -5.30
C TYR A 206 6.15 12.43 -5.65
N VAL A 207 6.69 13.59 -5.26
CA VAL A 207 8.12 13.88 -5.34
C VAL A 207 8.77 13.54 -3.99
N PRO A 208 9.77 12.64 -3.91
CA PRO A 208 10.45 12.33 -2.66
C PRO A 208 11.09 13.55 -2.00
N LEU A 209 11.10 13.60 -0.66
CA LEU A 209 11.64 14.73 0.11
C LEU A 209 13.08 15.09 -0.28
N VAL A 210 13.92 14.09 -0.53
CA VAL A 210 15.32 14.29 -0.97
C VAL A 210 15.43 15.07 -2.29
N ARG A 211 14.42 15.00 -3.16
CA ARG A 211 14.37 15.75 -4.42
C ARG A 211 13.73 17.13 -4.26
N ARG A 212 13.01 17.39 -3.16
CA ARG A 212 12.45 18.72 -2.83
C ARG A 212 13.47 19.62 -2.14
N GLN A 213 14.44 19.02 -1.46
CA GLN A 213 15.49 19.78 -0.76
C GLN A 213 16.41 20.49 -1.77
N PRO A 214 16.82 21.74 -1.49
CA PRO A 214 17.79 22.44 -2.31
C PRO A 214 19.13 21.68 -2.30
N VAL A 215 19.80 21.68 -3.46
CA VAL A 215 21.14 21.08 -3.59
C VAL A 215 22.09 21.82 -2.66
N TYR A 216 22.71 21.09 -1.74
CA TYR A 216 23.71 21.65 -0.83
C TYR A 216 25.06 21.00 -1.12
N THR A 217 26.09 21.84 -1.27
CA THR A 217 27.46 21.37 -1.48
C THR A 217 28.05 20.95 -0.14
N ARG A 218 28.42 19.67 0.00
CA ARG A 218 29.24 19.22 1.13
C ARG A 218 30.69 19.12 0.70
N THR A 219 31.58 19.74 1.46
CA THR A 219 33.01 19.46 1.37
C THR A 219 33.26 18.10 2.00
N VAL A 220 33.45 17.08 1.16
CA VAL A 220 33.88 15.76 1.63
C VAL A 220 35.40 15.73 1.62
N ARG A 221 36.01 15.30 2.72
CA ARG A 221 37.46 15.09 2.76
C ARG A 221 37.77 13.90 1.85
N LYS A 222 38.33 14.19 0.68
CA LYS A 222 38.82 13.17 -0.24
C LYS A 222 40.16 12.69 0.28
N TRP A 223 40.27 11.40 0.57
CA TRP A 223 41.53 10.78 0.93
C TRP A 223 42.47 10.88 -0.29
N THR A 224 43.66 11.43 -0.07
CA THR A 224 44.73 11.39 -1.07
C THR A 224 45.33 10.00 -1.10
N GLN A 225 46.01 9.67 -2.19
CA GLN A 225 46.78 8.43 -2.34
C GLN A 225 47.73 8.24 -1.14
N GLU A 226 48.46 9.29 -0.76
CA GLU A 226 49.37 9.31 0.38
C GLU A 226 48.67 9.01 1.72
N THR A 227 47.45 9.54 1.94
CA THR A 227 46.70 9.21 3.17
C THR A 227 46.19 7.77 3.20
N ALA A 228 45.95 7.17 2.03
CA ALA A 228 45.57 5.77 1.94
C ALA A 228 46.78 4.85 2.17
N GLU A 229 47.94 5.20 1.60
CA GLU A 229 49.20 4.49 1.82
C GLU A 229 49.64 4.58 3.29
N ALA A 230 49.60 5.77 3.90
CA ALA A 230 49.90 5.93 5.32
C ALA A 230 48.96 5.12 6.24
N LEU A 231 47.67 5.01 5.88
CA LEU A 231 46.72 4.17 6.61
C LEU A 231 47.04 2.68 6.44
N GLN A 232 47.44 2.27 5.24
CA GLN A 232 47.86 0.92 4.95
C GLN A 232 49.12 0.54 5.74
N ASP A 233 50.12 1.43 5.77
CA ASP A 233 51.33 1.26 6.59
C ASP A 233 50.98 1.15 8.09
N CYS A 234 50.01 1.94 8.58
CA CYS A 234 49.51 1.80 9.95
C CYS A 234 48.88 0.42 10.20
N PHE A 235 48.10 -0.11 9.27
CA PHE A 235 47.52 -1.45 9.42
C PHE A 235 48.57 -2.57 9.35
N GLU A 236 49.59 -2.42 8.51
CA GLU A 236 50.68 -3.40 8.38
C GLU A 236 51.62 -3.39 9.60
N SER A 237 51.80 -2.23 10.24
CA SER A 237 52.63 -2.08 11.43
C SER A 237 51.88 -2.28 12.76
N THR A 238 50.55 -2.42 12.72
CA THR A 238 49.75 -2.69 13.92
C THR A 238 49.90 -4.15 14.31
N ASP A 239 50.32 -4.40 15.55
CA ASP A 239 50.29 -5.73 16.16
C ASP A 239 48.85 -6.09 16.53
N TRP A 240 48.19 -6.82 15.63
CA TRP A 240 46.80 -7.21 15.77
C TRP A 240 46.60 -8.27 16.86
N ASP A 241 47.63 -9.05 17.20
CA ASP A 241 47.53 -10.10 18.22
C ASP A 241 47.26 -9.47 19.59
N VAL A 242 47.85 -8.31 19.89
CA VAL A 242 47.57 -7.55 21.12
C VAL A 242 46.11 -7.10 21.24
N LEU A 243 45.45 -6.81 20.10
CA LEU A 243 44.05 -6.35 20.06
C LEU A 243 43.06 -7.52 19.96
N CYS A 244 43.48 -8.66 19.42
CA CYS A 244 42.65 -9.82 19.18
C CYS A 244 42.81 -10.93 20.24
N GLU A 245 43.85 -10.86 21.08
CA GLU A 245 44.00 -11.78 22.20
C GLU A 245 42.92 -11.53 23.26
N PRO A 246 42.18 -12.57 23.69
CA PRO A 246 41.20 -12.44 24.76
C PRO A 246 41.92 -12.10 26.07
N HIS A 247 41.71 -10.90 26.58
CA HIS A 247 42.18 -10.52 27.91
C HIS A 247 41.49 -11.39 28.97
N GLY A 248 42.21 -12.37 29.51
CA GLY A 248 41.79 -13.13 30.68
C GLY A 248 41.99 -14.64 30.56
N GLY A 249 43.25 -15.07 30.58
CA GLY A 249 43.61 -16.49 30.67
C GLY A 249 44.76 -16.72 31.64
N GLY A 250 44.59 -16.33 32.91
CA GLY A 250 45.70 -16.47 33.86
C GLY A 250 45.34 -16.23 35.33
N TYR A 251 44.50 -17.10 35.90
CA TYR A 251 44.67 -17.54 37.29
C TYR A 251 44.31 -19.03 37.37
N ARG A 252 45.33 -19.88 37.47
CA ARG A 252 45.28 -21.19 38.13
C ARG A 252 45.94 -21.04 39.48
#